data_AF-A0A3M1XR62-F1
#
_entry.id   AF-A0A3M1XR62-F1
#
_cell.length_a   1.000
_cell.length_b   1.000
_cell.length_c   1.000
_cell.angle_alpha   90.00
_cell.angle_beta   90.00
_cell.angle_gamma   90.00
#
_symmetry.space_group_name_H-M   'P 1'
#
loop_
_entity.id
_entity.type
_entity.pdbx_description
1 polymer ?
#
loop_
_entity_poly.entity_id
_entity_poly.type
_entity_poly.pdbx_seq_one_letter_code
_entity_poly.pdbx_strand_id
1 'polypeptide(L)' 'MKKKFKELKIGDRFILPDPRATYYGEPEILEKIPFMENYYRTTGYKRNARWIHGEKYFYVDDEQEVEVVES' A
#
# COMPACT_ATOMS: atom_id res chain seq x y z
N MET A 1 -2.56 14.87 0.80
CA MET A 1 -3.17 14.86 2.15
C MET A 1 -2.75 13.59 2.87
N LYS A 2 -2.39 13.63 4.17
CA LYS A 2 -2.03 12.43 4.94
C LYS A 2 -3.26 11.78 5.56
N LYS A 3 -3.36 10.45 5.48
CA LYS A 3 -4.39 9.60 6.13
C LYS A 3 -3.76 8.33 6.69
N LYS A 4 -4.48 7.60 7.55
CA LYS A 4 -4.08 6.23 7.88
C LYS A 4 -4.46 5.27 6.75
N PHE A 5 -3.66 4.24 6.49
CA PHE A 5 -3.93 3.28 5.42
C PHE A 5 -5.32 2.61 5.54
N LYS A 6 -5.77 2.33 6.76
CA LYS A 6 -7.12 1.76 7.01
C LYS A 6 -8.27 2.64 6.52
N GLU A 7 -8.08 3.95 6.44
CA GLU A 7 -9.10 4.93 6.08
C GLU A 7 -9.30 5.08 4.56
N LEU A 8 -8.38 4.52 3.77
CA LEU A 8 -8.50 4.49 2.31
C LEU A 8 -9.63 3.55 1.86
N LYS A 9 -10.30 3.87 0.76
CA LYS A 9 -11.20 2.95 0.06
C LYS A 9 -10.40 2.03 -0.86
N ILE A 10 -10.98 0.88 -1.23
CA ILE A 10 -10.41 0.03 -2.28
C ILE A 10 -10.39 0.83 -3.58
N GLY A 11 -9.25 0.85 -4.27
CA GLY A 11 -8.99 1.65 -5.45
C GLY A 11 -8.33 3.00 -5.18
N ASP A 12 -8.26 3.48 -3.93
CA ASP A 12 -7.57 4.72 -3.60
C ASP A 12 -6.06 4.59 -3.84
N ARG A 13 -5.46 5.66 -4.38
CA ARG A 13 -4.04 5.74 -4.71
C ARG A 13 -3.27 6.56 -3.68
N PHE A 14 -2.12 6.05 -3.26
CA PHE A 14 -1.33 6.67 -2.21
C PHE A 14 0.17 6.37 -2.33
N ILE A 15 0.96 7.14 -1.59
CA ILE A 15 2.42 7.03 -1.46
C ILE A 15 2.73 6.82 0.04
N LEU A 16 3.77 6.04 0.35
CA LEU A 16 4.25 5.89 1.73
C LEU A 16 5.20 7.04 2.09
N PRO A 17 5.06 7.69 3.26
CA PRO A 17 5.88 8.84 3.62
C PRO A 17 7.35 8.49 3.91
N ASP A 18 7.66 7.31 4.49
CA ASP A 18 9.01 6.68 4.53
C ASP A 18 8.99 5.28 5.23
N PRO A 19 9.86 4.30 4.88
CA PRO A 19 11.15 4.19 5.62
C PRO A 19 12.41 3.82 4.80
N ARG A 20 12.31 3.55 3.51
CA ARG A 20 13.43 3.52 2.56
C ARG A 20 12.82 3.95 1.24
N ALA A 21 13.17 5.15 0.77
CA ALA A 21 12.95 5.59 -0.61
C ALA A 21 13.12 4.36 -1.51
N THR A 22 12.13 4.12 -2.36
CA THR A 22 11.98 2.97 -3.25
C THR A 22 13.32 2.39 -3.68
N TYR A 23 13.37 1.08 -3.93
CA TYR A 23 14.60 0.39 -4.36
C TYR A 23 15.33 1.11 -5.54
N TYR A 24 14.66 2.08 -6.20
CA TYR A 24 15.08 2.91 -7.32
C TYR A 24 15.04 4.44 -7.11
N GLY A 25 14.73 4.97 -5.91
CA GLY A 25 14.90 6.39 -5.55
C GLY A 25 13.74 7.36 -5.88
N GLU A 26 12.66 6.92 -6.53
CA GLU A 26 11.47 7.74 -6.80
C GLU A 26 10.24 7.23 -6.04
N PRO A 27 9.40 8.10 -5.45
CA PRO A 27 8.18 7.68 -4.75
C PRO A 27 7.22 6.94 -5.69
N GLU A 28 6.89 5.71 -5.34
CA GLU A 28 6.03 4.83 -6.12
C GLU A 28 4.57 4.95 -5.69
N ILE A 29 3.64 5.03 -6.66
CA ILE A 29 2.20 5.10 -6.39
C ILE A 29 1.65 3.68 -6.18
N LEU A 30 1.07 3.48 -5.01
CA LEU A 30 0.39 2.25 -4.61
C LEU A 30 -1.12 2.43 -4.69
N GLU A 31 -1.83 1.31 -4.90
CA GLU A 31 -3.29 1.26 -4.88
C GLU A 31 -3.77 0.26 -3.83
N LYS A 32 -4.75 0.66 -3.02
CA LYS A 32 -5.38 -0.24 -2.05
C LYS A 32 -6.26 -1.26 -2.77
N ILE A 33 -6.06 -2.54 -2.46
CA ILE A 33 -6.77 -3.65 -3.10
C ILE A 33 -7.58 -4.46 -2.09
N PRO A 34 -8.61 -5.22 -2.54
CA PRO A 34 -9.24 -6.21 -1.69
C PRO A 34 -8.23 -7.31 -1.34
N PHE A 35 -8.24 -7.75 -0.09
CA PHE A 35 -7.37 -8.80 0.41
C PHE A 35 -7.67 -10.17 -0.21
N MET A 36 -6.64 -10.98 -0.50
CA MET A 36 -6.81 -12.40 -0.85
C MET A 36 -6.58 -13.31 0.37
N GLU A 37 -7.66 -13.90 0.85
CA GLU A 37 -7.74 -14.77 2.04
C GLU A 37 -6.73 -15.93 2.05
N ASN A 38 -6.41 -16.51 0.88
CA ASN A 38 -5.48 -17.65 0.78
C ASN A 38 -4.00 -17.31 1.06
N TYR A 39 -3.59 -16.05 0.89
CA TYR A 39 -2.21 -15.62 1.13
C TYR A 39 -1.91 -15.42 2.64
N TYR A 40 -2.95 -15.13 3.43
CA TYR A 40 -2.90 -14.91 4.87
C TYR A 40 -2.40 -16.13 5.63
N ARG A 41 -3.05 -17.27 5.36
CA ARG A 41 -2.89 -18.51 6.11
C ARG A 41 -1.50 -19.12 5.96
N THR A 42 -0.85 -18.87 4.84
CA THR A 42 0.44 -19.47 4.50
C THR A 42 1.64 -18.62 4.93
N THR A 43 1.48 -17.30 5.09
CA THR A 43 2.65 -16.41 5.24
C THR A 43 2.64 -15.58 6.51
N GLY A 44 1.49 -15.44 7.21
CA GLY A 44 1.40 -14.60 8.41
C GLY A 44 1.55 -13.10 8.16
N TYR A 45 1.78 -12.69 6.90
CA TYR A 45 1.94 -11.30 6.51
C TYR A 45 0.62 -10.74 5.97
N LYS A 46 0.15 -9.62 6.54
CA LYS A 46 -0.96 -8.81 6.01
C LYS A 46 -0.52 -8.18 4.68
N ARG A 47 -1.31 -8.18 3.59
CA ARG A 47 -0.91 -7.49 2.33
C ARG A 47 -2.10 -6.79 1.70
N ASN A 48 -2.08 -5.46 1.61
CA ASN A 48 -3.26 -4.66 1.26
C ASN A 48 -3.00 -3.56 0.21
N ALA A 49 -1.84 -3.54 -0.44
CA ALA A 49 -1.57 -2.60 -1.53
C ALA A 49 -0.84 -3.27 -2.70
N ARG A 50 -1.13 -2.83 -3.92
CA ARG A 50 -0.39 -3.21 -5.14
C ARG A 50 0.31 -2.01 -5.72
N TRP A 51 1.39 -2.25 -6.43
CA TRP A 51 2.01 -1.24 -7.25
C TRP A 51 1.18 -0.99 -8.52
N ILE A 52 0.96 0.27 -8.91
CA ILE A 52 0.14 0.59 -10.10
C ILE A 52 0.86 0.25 -11.41
N HIS A 53 2.19 0.30 -11.42
CA HIS A 53 3.01 0.08 -12.61
C HIS A 53 3.81 -1.24 -12.59
N GLY A 54 3.45 -2.18 -11.71
CA GLY A 54 4.15 -3.45 -11.62
C GLY A 54 3.30 -4.57 -11.02
N GLU A 55 3.77 -5.81 -11.17
CA GLU A 55 3.10 -7.01 -10.65
C GLU A 55 3.46 -7.30 -9.19
N LYS A 56 3.91 -6.29 -8.43
CA LYS A 56 4.37 -6.45 -7.05
C LYS A 56 3.32 -6.00 -6.04
N TYR A 57 3.23 -6.76 -4.94
CA TYR A 57 2.40 -6.46 -3.78
C TYR A 57 3.25 -5.94 -2.62
N PHE A 58 2.69 -5.04 -1.82
CA PHE A 58 3.37 -4.40 -0.70
C PHE A 58 2.69 -4.70 0.64
N TYR A 59 3.53 -4.76 1.68
CA TYR A 59 3.09 -4.76 3.07
C TYR A 59 2.92 -3.31 3.53
N VAL A 60 1.72 -2.99 3.99
CA VAL A 60 1.41 -1.68 4.58
C VAL A 60 0.66 -1.96 5.88
N ASP A 61 1.12 -1.36 6.98
CA ASP A 61 0.41 -1.47 8.25
C ASP A 61 -0.85 -0.60 8.21
N ASP A 62 -1.96 -1.10 8.76
CA ASP A 62 -3.23 -0.38 8.83
C ASP A 62 -3.12 0.94 9.61
N GLU A 63 -2.20 1.00 10.57
CA GLU A 63 -1.91 2.21 11.36
C GLU A 63 -0.85 3.13 10.73
N GLN A 64 -0.23 2.72 9.61
CA GLN A 64 0.77 3.53 8.91
C GLN A 64 0.12 4.75 8.27
N GLU A 65 0.78 5.91 8.41
CA GLU A 65 0.40 7.12 7.69
C GLU A 65 0.80 7.00 6.22
N VAL A 66 -0.07 7.46 5.33
CA VAL A 66 0.11 7.45 3.88
C VAL A 66 -0.30 8.78 3.26
N GLU A 67 0.32 9.15 2.15
CA GLU A 67 0.00 10.35 1.38
C GLU A 67 -0.90 10.02 0.19
N VAL A 68 -2.12 10.55 0.19
CA VAL A 68 -3.10 10.30 -0.88
C VAL A 68 -2.79 11.18 -2.10
N VAL A 69 -2.74 10.55 -3.28
CA VAL A 69 -2.39 11.22 -4.56
C VAL A 69 -3.62 11.86 -5.21
N GLU A 70 -4.75 11.15 -5.26
CA GLU A 70 -6.03 11.60 -5.82
C GLU A 70 -7.18 11.09 -4.92
N SER A 71 -8.19 11.92 -4.64
CA SER A 71 -9.38 11.55 -3.85
C SER A 71 -10.65 11.67 -4.67
#